data_AF-A0A348V0H1-F1
#
_entry.id   AF-A0A348V0H1-F1
#
_cell.length_a   1.000
_cell.length_b   1.000
_cell.length_c   1.000
_cell.angle_alpha   90.00
_cell.angle_beta   90.00
_cell.angle_gamma   90.00
#
_symmetry.space_group_name_H-M   'P 1'
#
loop_
_entity.id
_entity.type
_entity.pdbx_description
1 polymer ?
#
loop_
_entity_poly.entity_id
_entity_poly.type
_entity_poly.pdbx_seq_one_letter_code
_entity_poly.pdbx_strand_id
1 'polypeptide(L)' 'MIGGVIVSHGRLAEELLNALTIILGEAPNIEAISIGWYDDVEESKKKISQSLKKVDQKNG' A
#
# COMPACT_ATOMS: atom_id res chain seq x y z
N MET A 1 -14.93 -5.12 4.62
CA MET A 1 -13.61 -5.53 5.15
C MET A 1 -12.82 -4.26 5.47
N ILE A 2 -11.82 -4.33 6.35
CA ILE A 2 -10.93 -3.17 6.59
C ILE A 2 -9.91 -3.13 5.45
N GLY A 3 -9.68 -1.95 4.87
CA GLY A 3 -8.65 -1.73 3.85
C GLY A 3 -7.28 -1.48 4.47
N GLY A 4 -6.23 -1.94 3.79
CA GLY A 4 -4.84 -1.80 4.25
C GLY A 4 -3.95 -1.09 3.23
N VAL A 5 -3.01 -0.29 3.71
CA VAL A 5 -1.93 0.26 2.89
C VAL A 5 -0.60 0.00 3.60
N ILE A 6 0.34 -0.63 2.90
CA ILE A 6 1.71 -0.87 3.39
C ILE A 6 2.62 0.16 2.72
N VAL A 7 3.33 0.95 3.52
CA VAL A 7 4.22 2.01 3.03
C VAL A 7 5.64 1.76 3.51
N SER A 8 6.61 1.77 2.60
CA SER A 8 8.03 1.65 2.94
C SER A 8 8.91 2.40 1.95
N HIS A 9 10.18 2.58 2.31
CA HIS A 9 11.19 2.91 1.31
C HIS A 9 11.56 1.69 0.47
N GLY A 10 11.91 1.91 -0.79
CA GLY A 10 12.26 0.84 -1.72
C GLY A 10 11.17 -0.24 -1.83
N ARG A 11 11.56 -1.46 -2.20
CA ARG A 11 10.59 -2.52 -2.57
C ARG A 11 10.01 -3.33 -1.41
N LEU A 12 10.26 -2.95 -0.15
CA LEU A 12 9.85 -3.76 1.00
C LEU A 12 8.33 -3.95 1.08
N ALA A 13 7.54 -2.90 0.87
CA ALA A 13 6.08 -2.96 0.91
C ALA A 13 5.51 -3.92 -0.14
N GLU A 14 6.07 -3.90 -1.36
CA GLU A 14 5.69 -4.80 -2.45
C GLU A 14 6.00 -6.26 -2.08
N GLU A 15 7.18 -6.52 -1.53
CA GLU A 15 7.56 -7.90 -1.17
C GLU A 15 6.76 -8.43 0.03
N LEU A 16 6.35 -7.58 0.97
CA LEU A 16 5.42 -7.97 2.04
C LEU A 16 4.04 -8.33 1.48
N LEU A 17 3.52 -7.56 0.52
CA LEU A 17 2.25 -7.87 -0.15
C LEU A 17 2.35 -9.15 -1.00
N ASN A 18 3.49 -9.37 -1.67
CA ASN A 18 3.77 -10.60 -2.40
C ASN A 18 3.77 -11.81 -1.45
N ALA A 19 4.49 -11.71 -0.32
CA ALA A 19 4.53 -12.78 0.67
C ALA A 19 3.13 -13.10 1.22
N LEU A 20 2.32 -12.08 1.51
CA LEU A 20 0.93 -12.25 1.93
C LEU A 20 0.09 -12.96 0.86
N THR A 21 0.24 -12.56 -0.40
CA THR A 21 -0.47 -13.14 -1.54
C THR A 21 -0.09 -14.60 -1.75
N ILE A 22 1.19 -14.96 -1.57
CA ILE A 22 1.66 -16.35 -1.64
C ILE A 22 1.00 -17.20 -0.56
N ILE A 23 0.85 -16.68 0.66
CA ILE A 23 0.27 -17.41 1.78
C ILE A 23 -1.24 -17.59 1.63
N LEU A 24 -1.95 -16.54 1.20
CA LEU A 24 -3.42 -16.51 1.16
C LEU A 24 -4.02 -16.84 -0.21
N GLY A 25 -3.21 -16.88 -1.27
CA GLY A 25 -3.66 -16.99 -2.66
C GLY A 25 -4.15 -15.66 -3.25
N GLU A 26 -4.86 -14.87 -2.45
CA GLU A 26 -5.25 -13.50 -2.77
C GLU A 26 -5.15 -12.60 -1.54
N ALA A 27 -4.72 -11.35 -1.74
CA ALA A 27 -4.69 -10.32 -0.70
C ALA A 27 -5.55 -9.11 -1.14
N PRO A 28 -6.88 -9.28 -1.29
CA PRO A 28 -7.74 -8.22 -1.78
C PRO A 28 -7.78 -7.06 -0.77
N ASN A 29 -7.98 -5.85 -1.28
CA ASN A 29 -8.16 -4.65 -0.47
C ASN A 29 -6.93 -4.23 0.36
N ILE A 30 -5.73 -4.64 -0.07
CA ILE A 30 -4.45 -4.16 0.45
C ILE A 30 -3.62 -3.61 -0.72
N GLU A 31 -3.06 -2.41 -0.57
CA GLU A 31 -2.12 -1.82 -1.53
C GLU A 31 -0.72 -1.67 -0.89
N ALA A 32 0.32 -1.76 -1.71
CA ALA A 32 1.70 -1.49 -1.32
C ALA A 32 2.22 -0.22 -2.02
N ILE A 33 2.93 0.63 -1.28
CA ILE A 33 3.50 1.87 -1.79
C ILE A 33 4.98 1.94 -1.43
N SER A 34 5.83 2.08 -2.44
CA SER A 34 7.23 2.46 -2.29
C SER A 34 7.38 3.98 -2.33
N ILE A 35 8.10 4.54 -1.35
CA ILE A 35 8.55 5.94 -1.34
C ILE A 35 10.05 5.97 -1.65
N GLY A 36 10.44 6.77 -2.64
CA GLY A 36 11.84 6.99 -2.98
C GLY A 36 12.56 7.88 -1.97
N TRP A 37 13.88 7.71 -1.83
CA TRP A 37 14.72 8.50 -0.92
C TRP A 37 14.76 10.00 -1.23
N TYR A 38 14.45 10.36 -2.47
CA TYR A 38 14.44 11.73 -2.97
C TYR A 38 13.03 12.17 -3.39
N ASP A 39 12.01 11.36 -3.10
CA ASP A 39 10.63 11.72 -3.40
C ASP A 39 10.22 12.91 -2.54
N ASP A 40 9.51 13.84 -3.15
CA ASP A 40 8.93 14.95 -2.41
C ASP A 40 7.85 14.44 -1.44
N VAL A 41 7.77 15.08 -0.27
CA VAL A 41 6.84 14.68 0.79
C VAL A 41 5.39 14.86 0.35
N GLU A 42 5.07 15.93 -0.40
CA GLU A 42 3.71 16.17 -0.88
C GLU A 42 3.33 15.20 -2.01
N GLU A 43 4.27 14.85 -2.88
CA GLU A 43 4.06 13.79 -3.87
C GLU A 43 3.79 12.44 -3.18
N SER A 44 4.58 12.11 -2.16
CA SER A 44 4.42 10.88 -1.38
C SER A 44 3.07 10.83 -0.66
N LYS A 45 2.65 11.95 -0.03
CA LYS A 45 1.32 12.08 0.58
C LYS A 45 0.20 11.90 -0.44
N LYS A 46 0.36 12.44 -1.65
CA LYS A 46 -0.63 12.29 -2.73
C LYS A 46 -0.75 10.83 -3.17
N LYS A 47 0.37 10.12 -3.34
CA LYS A 47 0.38 8.67 -3.64
C LYS A 47 -0.34 7.87 -2.55
N ILE A 48 -0.02 8.12 -1.28
CA ILE A 48 -0.69 7.47 -0.14
C ILE A 48 -2.19 7.75 -0.15
N SER A 49 -2.58 9.01 -0.33
CA SER A 49 -3.99 9.43 -0.33
C SER A 49 -4.79 8.79 -1.48
N GLN A 50 -4.18 8.64 -2.66
CA GLN A 50 -4.80 7.95 -3.79
C GLN A 50 -4.99 6.46 -3.49
N SER A 51 -3.99 5.82 -2.89
CA SER A 51 -4.07 4.41 -2.51
C SER A 51 -5.12 4.15 -1.44
N LEU A 52 -5.22 5.02 -0.43
CA LEU A 52 -6.26 4.94 0.61
C LEU A 52 -7.66 4.94 -0.02
N LYS A 53 -7.91 5.81 -1.01
CA LYS A 53 -9.20 5.83 -1.72
C LYS A 53 -9.51 4.55 -2.47
N LYS A 54 -8.51 3.79 -2.91
CA LYS A 54 -8.73 2.51 -3.62
C LYS A 54 -9.16 1.40 -2.67
N VAL A 55 -8.64 1.40 -1.44
CA VAL A 55 -8.91 0.37 -0.43
C VAL A 55 -10.04 0.75 0.54
N ASP A 56 -10.52 2.00 0.46
CA ASP A 56 -11.63 2.52 1.25
C ASP A 56 -12.95 1.85 0.86
N GLN A 57 -13.48 1.04 1.78
CA GLN A 57 -14.79 0.39 1.68
C GLN A 57 -15.82 0.99 2.65
N LYS A 58 -15.57 2.20 3.18
CA LYS A 58 -16.38 2.89 4.19
C LYS A 58 -16.61 2.11 5.48
N ASN A 59 -15.66 1.25 5.83
CA ASN A 59 -15.76 0.31 6.95
C ASN A 59 -14.52 0.35 7.86
N GLY A 60 -13.78 1.47 7.87
CA GLY A 60 -12.55 1.67 8.64
C GLY A 60 -11.95 3.03 8.38
#